data_AF-A0A2E8GNA6-F1
#
_entry.id   AF-A0A2E8GNA6-F1
#
_cell.length_a   1.000
_cell.length_b   1.000
_cell.length_c   1.000
_cell.angle_alpha   90.00
_cell.angle_beta   90.00
_cell.angle_gamma   90.00
#
_symmetry.space_group_name_H-M   'P 1'
#
loop_
_entity.id
_entity.type
_entity.pdbx_description
1 polymer ?
#
loop_
_entity_poly.entity_id
_entity_poly.type
_entity_poly.pdbx_seq_one_letter_code
_entity_poly.pdbx_strand_id
1 'polypeptide(L)'
;MKLLKKLGISLALCACTVPLYAADSASNRSSQFIRFGTKAIALHGLYWRSSPIEVEFPGKNITIGVAGGSNTTEVVSSSSYSYSTGWTYTYKTVAASTSEVNIRYYPGNSFNWLLGYGKYKIELKDWPSEDSTTYDIAYEATQVNFGLGNEWTFDFGMYIGADWLMTGSKLSDSYTATLVSGTETTASKNWVEGDTSSIGAAGGVAIFRIGFGF
;
A
#
# COMPACT_ATOMS: atom_id res chain seq x y z
N MET A 1 17.06 -13.11 -10.61
CA MET A 1 15.82 -12.94 -9.81
C MET A 1 15.51 -14.05 -8.79
N LYS A 2 15.73 -15.34 -9.10
CA LYS A 2 15.44 -16.43 -8.13
C LYS A 2 16.34 -16.43 -6.87
N LEU A 3 17.59 -15.93 -6.96
CA LEU A 3 18.49 -15.82 -5.81
C LEU A 3 18.12 -14.69 -4.83
N LEU A 4 17.67 -13.53 -5.32
CA LEU A 4 17.27 -12.41 -4.46
C LEU A 4 16.02 -12.73 -3.60
N LYS A 5 15.06 -13.48 -4.15
CA LYS A 5 13.89 -13.94 -3.38
C LYS A 5 14.26 -14.93 -2.27
N LYS A 6 15.26 -15.80 -2.51
CA LYS A 6 15.76 -16.75 -1.50
C LYS A 6 16.57 -16.04 -0.41
N LEU A 7 17.31 -14.99 -0.76
CA LEU A 7 18.08 -14.19 0.20
C LEU A 7 17.16 -13.41 1.16
N GLY A 8 16.06 -12.84 0.66
CA GLY A 8 15.05 -12.18 1.50
C GLY A 8 14.36 -13.14 2.49
N ILE A 9 14.05 -14.37 2.06
CA ILE A 9 13.46 -15.40 2.92
C ILE A 9 14.48 -15.90 3.96
N SER A 10 15.76 -16.06 3.59
CA SER A 10 16.81 -16.45 4.54
C SER A 10 17.13 -15.38 5.57
N LEU A 11 17.08 -14.08 5.22
CA LEU A 11 17.24 -13.00 6.19
C LEU A 11 16.08 -12.96 7.19
N ALA A 12 14.85 -13.18 6.71
CA ALA A 12 13.66 -13.26 7.55
C ALA A 12 13.69 -14.46 8.52
N LEU A 13 14.29 -15.59 8.12
CA LEU A 13 14.43 -16.79 8.95
C LEU A 13 15.61 -16.72 9.93
N CYS A 14 16.74 -16.09 9.56
CA CYS A 14 17.87 -15.87 10.48
C CYS A 14 17.54 -14.91 11.63
N ALA A 15 16.56 -14.01 11.44
CA ALA A 15 16.05 -13.18 12.53
C ALA A 15 15.37 -14.03 13.62
N CYS A 16 14.84 -15.22 13.31
CA CYS A 16 14.09 -16.04 14.26
C CYS A 16 14.94 -16.96 15.16
N THR A 17 16.26 -17.07 14.93
CA THR A 17 17.13 -18.04 15.65
C THR A 17 18.17 -17.40 16.56
N VAL A 18 18.30 -16.07 16.56
CA VAL A 18 19.03 -15.35 17.61
C VAL A 18 18.07 -15.09 18.78
N PRO A 19 18.50 -15.12 20.05
CA PRO A 19 17.71 -14.54 21.13
C PRO A 19 17.50 -13.06 20.79
N LEU A 20 16.38 -12.73 20.16
CA LEU A 20 16.08 -11.40 19.69
C LEU A 20 15.92 -10.49 20.92
N TYR A 21 16.75 -9.46 21.01
CA TYR A 21 16.71 -8.36 21.98
C TYR A 21 15.41 -7.50 21.92
N ALA A 22 14.36 -7.98 21.25
CA ALA A 22 13.02 -7.40 21.26
C ALA A 22 12.14 -7.91 22.43
N ALA A 23 12.75 -8.51 23.46
CA ALA A 23 12.04 -8.97 24.66
C ALA A 23 11.26 -7.83 25.34
N ASP A 24 11.78 -6.59 25.28
CA ASP A 24 11.12 -5.38 25.79
C ASP A 24 10.90 -4.33 24.69
N SER A 25 10.00 -4.65 23.75
CA SER A 25 9.54 -3.72 22.70
C SER A 25 8.93 -2.45 23.29
N ALA A 26 8.23 -2.54 24.42
CA ALA A 26 7.55 -1.39 25.04
C ALA A 26 8.54 -0.32 25.54
N SER A 27 9.59 -0.71 26.26
CA SER A 27 10.59 0.24 26.73
C SER A 27 11.44 0.77 25.57
N ASN A 28 11.87 -0.08 24.64
CA ASN A 28 12.66 0.34 23.48
C ASN A 28 11.88 1.30 22.56
N ARG A 29 10.57 1.08 22.38
CA ARG A 29 9.70 2.02 21.66
C ARG A 29 9.56 3.34 22.39
N SER A 30 9.43 3.30 23.73
CA SER A 30 9.30 4.51 24.55
C SER A 30 10.57 5.35 24.67
N SER A 31 11.74 4.78 24.35
CA SER A 31 13.02 5.52 24.36
C SER A 31 13.31 6.26 23.06
N GLN A 32 12.50 6.04 22.02
CA GLN A 32 12.64 6.70 20.73
C GLN A 32 11.80 7.98 20.71
N PHE A 33 12.35 9.05 20.14
CA PHE A 33 11.63 10.30 19.89
C PHE A 33 10.90 10.29 18.55
N ILE A 34 11.50 9.67 17.53
CA ILE A 34 10.96 9.62 16.16
C ILE A 34 11.41 8.35 15.45
N ARG A 35 10.57 7.85 14.54
CA ARG A 35 10.88 6.69 13.68
C ARG A 35 10.60 6.99 12.23
N PHE A 36 11.39 6.38 11.37
CA PHE A 36 11.22 6.37 9.93
C PHE A 36 11.16 4.93 9.45
N GLY A 37 10.19 4.62 8.59
CA GLY A 37 10.09 3.29 8.02
C GLY A 37 9.26 3.24 6.76
N THR A 38 8.92 2.03 6.35
CA THR A 38 8.13 1.79 5.15
C THR A 38 7.18 0.61 5.36
N LYS A 39 6.04 0.65 4.66
CA LYS A 39 5.14 -0.50 4.55
C LYS A 39 5.67 -1.40 3.42
N ALA A 40 6.77 -2.10 3.72
CA ALA A 40 7.63 -2.80 2.76
C ALA A 40 6.91 -3.85 1.90
N ILE A 41 5.94 -4.56 2.46
CA ILE A 41 5.16 -5.60 1.76
C ILE A 41 3.74 -5.52 2.27
N ALA A 42 2.76 -5.47 1.37
CA ALA A 42 1.36 -5.41 1.75
C ALA A 42 0.50 -6.20 0.77
N LEU A 43 -0.36 -7.08 1.29
CA LEU A 43 -1.57 -7.49 0.57
C LEU A 43 -2.65 -6.45 0.82
N HIS A 44 -2.33 -5.20 0.47
CA HIS A 44 -3.22 -4.03 0.49
C HIS A 44 -3.02 -3.33 -0.86
N GLY A 45 -4.03 -3.39 -1.74
CA GLY A 45 -3.87 -3.06 -3.16
C GLY A 45 -3.26 -1.67 -3.41
N LEU A 46 -3.62 -0.70 -2.56
CA LEU A 46 -3.11 0.67 -2.66
C LEU A 46 -1.70 0.85 -2.09
N TYR A 47 -1.34 0.15 -1.00
CA TYR A 47 0.03 0.24 -0.47
C TYR A 47 1.02 -0.45 -1.40
N TRP A 48 0.60 -1.57 -2.01
CA TRP A 48 1.40 -2.26 -3.01
C TRP A 48 1.75 -1.35 -4.19
N ARG A 49 0.79 -0.51 -4.62
CA ARG A 49 1.02 0.41 -5.73
C ARG A 49 1.74 1.67 -5.29
N SER A 50 1.39 2.29 -4.17
CA SER A 50 1.94 3.60 -3.76
C SER A 50 3.24 3.52 -2.94
N SER A 51 3.62 2.35 -2.44
CA SER A 51 4.84 2.09 -1.64
C SER A 51 5.10 3.13 -0.54
N PRO A 52 4.20 3.28 0.45
CA PRO A 52 4.28 4.37 1.40
C PRO A 52 5.47 4.25 2.38
N ILE A 53 6.03 5.42 2.70
CA ILE A 53 7.00 5.66 3.76
C ILE A 53 6.24 6.22 4.96
N GLU A 54 6.64 5.84 6.17
CA GLU A 54 6.03 6.30 7.42
C GLU A 54 7.01 7.06 8.30
N VAL A 55 6.50 8.11 8.95
CA VAL A 55 7.15 8.83 10.04
C VAL A 55 6.26 8.68 11.26
N GLU A 56 6.83 8.23 12.36
CA GLU A 56 6.08 7.92 13.58
C GLU A 56 6.72 8.57 14.80
N PHE A 57 5.88 9.02 15.72
CA PHE A 57 6.24 9.50 17.04
C PHE A 57 5.82 8.43 18.04
N PRO A 58 6.77 7.58 18.47
CA PRO A 58 6.47 6.45 19.31
C PRO A 58 6.34 6.89 20.77
N GLY A 59 5.55 6.13 21.51
CA GLY A 59 5.47 6.19 22.95
C GLY A 59 5.29 4.79 23.51
N LYS A 60 5.28 4.68 24.84
CA LYS A 60 5.15 3.38 25.51
C LYS A 60 3.90 2.61 25.06
N ASN A 61 2.74 3.25 25.08
CA ASN A 61 1.46 2.60 24.79
C ASN A 61 0.77 3.14 23.53
N ILE A 62 1.20 4.28 23.02
CA ILE A 62 0.61 4.93 21.85
C ILE A 62 1.73 5.36 20.91
N THR A 63 1.56 5.09 19.62
CA THR A 63 2.35 5.69 18.55
C THR A 63 1.41 6.48 17.65
N ILE A 64 1.83 7.67 17.23
CA ILE A 64 1.12 8.45 16.21
C ILE A 64 2.02 8.51 14.99
N GLY A 65 1.47 8.22 13.81
CA GLY A 65 2.22 8.16 12.57
C GLY A 65 1.53 8.90 11.44
N VAL A 66 2.35 9.31 10.48
CA VAL A 66 1.89 9.73 9.15
C VAL A 66 2.57 8.85 8.12
N ALA A 67 1.84 8.47 7.07
CA ALA A 67 2.38 7.69 5.98
C ALA A 67 2.02 8.31 4.64
N GLY A 68 2.97 8.31 3.71
CA GLY A 68 2.79 8.92 2.40
C GLY A 68 3.61 8.19 1.35
N GLY A 69 3.06 8.07 0.15
CA GLY A 69 3.78 7.51 -0.97
C GLY A 69 3.03 7.71 -2.27
N SER A 70 3.78 7.78 -3.36
CA SER A 70 3.23 7.78 -4.70
C SER A 70 4.15 6.99 -5.61
N ASN A 71 3.58 6.23 -6.52
CA ASN A 71 4.34 5.52 -7.54
C ASN A 71 3.55 5.49 -8.83
N THR A 72 4.28 5.43 -9.94
CA THR A 72 3.73 5.30 -11.28
C THR A 72 4.33 4.07 -11.93
N THR A 73 3.46 3.19 -12.41
CA THR A 73 3.85 1.90 -13.00
C THR A 73 3.22 1.74 -14.37
N GLU A 74 3.98 1.17 -15.30
CA GLU A 74 3.44 0.72 -16.59
C GLU A 74 2.92 -0.71 -16.47
N VAL A 75 1.71 -0.94 -16.95
CA VAL A 75 1.05 -2.25 -16.96
C VAL A 75 0.77 -2.63 -18.40
N VAL A 76 1.13 -3.85 -18.79
CA VAL A 76 0.78 -4.39 -20.10
C VAL A 76 -0.74 -4.51 -20.20
N SER A 77 -1.29 -3.91 -21.25
CA SER A 77 -2.73 -3.84 -21.48
C SER A 77 -3.22 -4.71 -22.61
N SER A 78 -2.40 -4.89 -23.64
CA SER A 78 -2.64 -5.83 -24.72
C SER A 78 -1.30 -6.34 -25.23
N SER A 79 -1.34 -7.54 -25.80
CA SER A 79 -0.23 -8.11 -26.55
C SER A 79 -0.74 -8.61 -27.89
N SER A 80 0.05 -8.40 -28.93
CA SER A 80 -0.23 -8.95 -30.26
C SER A 80 1.02 -9.64 -30.77
N TYR A 81 0.84 -10.68 -31.59
CA TYR A 81 1.94 -11.40 -32.21
C TYR A 81 1.86 -11.28 -33.73
N SER A 82 2.97 -10.94 -34.36
CA SER A 82 3.11 -11.00 -35.81
C SER A 82 4.33 -11.86 -36.20
N TYR A 83 4.25 -12.56 -37.32
CA TYR A 83 5.35 -13.39 -37.80
C TYR A 83 6.58 -12.57 -38.25
N SER A 84 6.40 -11.28 -38.57
CA SER A 84 7.46 -10.39 -39.04
C SER A 84 8.13 -9.60 -37.92
N THR A 85 7.40 -9.25 -36.86
CA THR A 85 7.88 -8.37 -35.78
C THR A 85 7.88 -9.02 -34.40
N GLY A 86 7.29 -10.21 -34.25
CA GLY A 86 7.17 -10.92 -32.97
C GLY A 86 6.09 -10.34 -32.06
N TRP A 87 6.27 -10.50 -30.74
CA TRP A 87 5.34 -9.98 -29.73
C TRP A 87 5.46 -8.47 -29.58
N THR A 88 4.35 -7.76 -29.71
CA THR A 88 4.20 -6.33 -29.44
C THR A 88 3.32 -6.16 -28.20
N TYR A 89 3.74 -5.31 -27.27
CA TYR A 89 3.02 -5.03 -26.03
C TYR A 89 2.59 -3.56 -26.01
N THR A 90 1.33 -3.31 -25.69
CA THR A 90 0.82 -1.98 -25.41
C THR A 90 0.79 -1.77 -23.91
N TYR A 91 1.44 -0.72 -23.43
CA TYR A 91 1.50 -0.39 -22.02
C TYR A 91 0.47 0.70 -21.68
N LYS A 92 0.03 0.69 -20.42
CA LYS A 92 -0.79 1.74 -19.81
C LYS A 92 -0.14 2.21 -18.54
N THR A 93 -0.39 3.47 -18.18
CA THR A 93 0.15 4.04 -16.96
C THR A 93 -0.87 3.94 -15.82
N VAL A 94 -0.42 3.42 -14.69
CA VAL A 94 -1.16 3.40 -13.43
C VAL A 94 -0.36 4.19 -12.41
N ALA A 95 -0.89 5.33 -11.96
CA ALA A 95 -0.34 6.09 -10.84
C ALA A 95 -1.20 5.85 -9.60
N ALA A 96 -0.56 5.64 -8.45
CA ALA A 96 -1.26 5.50 -7.19
C ALA A 96 -0.58 6.35 -6.12
N SER A 97 -1.38 6.95 -5.24
CA SER A 97 -0.88 7.65 -4.07
C SER A 97 -1.68 7.34 -2.82
N THR A 98 -0.98 7.41 -1.69
CA THR A 98 -1.51 7.17 -0.35
C THR A 98 -1.06 8.32 0.54
N SER A 99 -1.94 8.80 1.40
CA SER A 99 -1.65 9.76 2.46
C SER A 99 -2.48 9.42 3.68
N GLU A 100 -1.84 9.17 4.81
CA GLU A 100 -2.51 8.66 6.00
C GLU A 100 -1.98 9.27 7.28
N VAL A 101 -2.86 9.38 8.26
CA VAL A 101 -2.53 9.52 9.66
C VAL A 101 -2.96 8.23 10.36
N ASN A 102 -2.12 7.71 11.24
CA ASN A 102 -2.42 6.50 11.99
C ASN A 102 -2.09 6.66 13.47
N ILE A 103 -2.85 5.98 14.31
CA ILE A 103 -2.64 5.85 15.74
C ILE A 103 -2.57 4.36 16.04
N ARG A 104 -1.50 3.94 16.73
CA ARG A 104 -1.35 2.57 17.22
C ARG A 104 -1.43 2.56 18.73
N TYR A 105 -2.27 1.70 19.28
CA TYR A 105 -2.36 1.45 20.71
C TYR A 105 -1.81 0.08 21.06
N TYR A 106 -0.94 0.02 22.07
CA TYR A 106 -0.26 -1.18 22.53
C TYR A 106 -0.77 -1.51 23.94
N PRO A 107 -1.68 -2.49 24.11
CA PRO A 107 -2.11 -2.94 25.44
C PRO A 107 -1.02 -3.73 26.19
N GLY A 108 0.10 -4.03 25.53
CA GLY A 108 1.22 -4.77 26.10
C GLY A 108 2.49 -4.54 25.31
N ASN A 109 3.34 -5.57 25.21
CA ASN A 109 4.68 -5.44 24.65
C ASN A 109 4.68 -5.17 23.14
N SER A 110 4.17 -6.12 22.34
CA SER A 110 4.25 -6.08 20.87
C SER A 110 2.91 -5.98 20.16
N PHE A 111 1.86 -6.59 20.71
CA PHE A 111 0.54 -6.55 20.12
C PHE A 111 -0.01 -5.11 20.10
N ASN A 112 -0.67 -4.74 19.01
CA ASN A 112 -1.26 -3.42 18.84
C ASN A 112 -2.55 -3.42 18.01
N TRP A 113 -3.36 -2.40 18.26
CA TRP A 113 -4.48 -2.00 17.42
C TRP A 113 -4.10 -0.75 16.65
N LEU A 114 -4.50 -0.65 15.40
CA LEU A 114 -4.32 0.53 14.56
C LEU A 114 -5.68 1.16 14.26
N LEU A 115 -5.74 2.48 14.37
CA LEU A 115 -6.77 3.31 13.77
C LEU A 115 -6.10 4.25 12.77
N GLY A 116 -6.46 4.17 11.50
CA GLY A 116 -5.95 5.02 10.43
C GLY A 116 -7.03 5.88 9.82
N TYR A 117 -6.66 7.09 9.38
CA TYR A 117 -7.45 7.92 8.50
C TYR A 117 -6.62 8.15 7.25
N GLY A 118 -7.10 7.65 6.12
CA GLY A 118 -6.33 7.58 4.89
C GLY A 118 -7.09 8.17 3.71
N LYS A 119 -6.33 8.86 2.85
CA LYS A 119 -6.74 9.28 1.53
C LYS A 119 -5.92 8.52 0.51
N TYR A 120 -6.61 7.95 -0.46
CA TYR A 120 -6.04 7.08 -1.48
C TYR A 120 -6.49 7.52 -2.85
N LYS A 121 -5.57 7.52 -3.80
CA LYS A 121 -5.84 7.91 -5.18
C LYS A 121 -5.23 6.90 -6.14
N ILE A 122 -5.96 6.59 -7.20
CA ILE A 122 -5.46 5.87 -8.36
C ILE A 122 -5.83 6.64 -9.62
N GLU A 123 -4.88 6.77 -10.53
CA GLU A 123 -5.07 7.32 -11.87
C GLU A 123 -4.69 6.25 -12.88
N LEU A 124 -5.63 5.94 -13.77
CA LEU A 124 -5.44 5.04 -14.90
C LEU A 124 -5.42 5.90 -16.15
N LYS A 125 -4.28 5.94 -16.83
CA LYS A 125 -4.13 6.66 -18.10
C LYS A 125 -4.39 5.74 -19.27
N ASP A 126 -5.00 6.30 -20.30
CA ASP A 126 -5.29 5.63 -21.56
C ASP A 126 -6.09 4.31 -21.36
N TRP A 127 -7.16 4.36 -20.56
CA TRP A 127 -8.02 3.20 -20.30
C TRP A 127 -9.08 3.04 -21.40
N PRO A 128 -9.09 1.93 -22.15
CA PRO A 128 -10.03 1.67 -23.22
C PRO A 128 -11.39 1.27 -22.64
N SER A 129 -12.44 1.67 -23.34
CA SER A 129 -13.78 1.13 -23.19
C SER A 129 -14.05 0.03 -24.25
N GLU A 130 -15.23 -0.56 -24.23
CA GLU A 130 -15.66 -1.56 -25.22
C GLU A 130 -15.68 -1.05 -26.67
N ASP A 131 -15.89 0.26 -26.90
CA ASP A 131 -16.08 0.84 -28.24
C ASP A 131 -14.80 1.48 -28.81
N SER A 132 -13.62 1.13 -28.27
CA SER A 132 -12.32 1.72 -28.62
C SER A 132 -12.16 3.21 -28.28
N THR A 133 -13.11 3.83 -27.57
CA THR A 133 -12.83 5.09 -26.87
C THR A 133 -11.84 4.86 -25.74
N THR A 134 -11.06 5.90 -25.44
CA THR A 134 -10.05 5.88 -24.40
C THR A 134 -10.34 6.98 -23.39
N TYR A 135 -10.21 6.66 -22.11
CA TYR A 135 -10.45 7.55 -20.98
C TYR A 135 -9.26 7.60 -20.03
N ASP A 136 -9.04 8.77 -19.46
CA ASP A 136 -8.28 8.94 -18.24
C ASP A 136 -9.23 8.80 -17.05
N ILE A 137 -8.94 7.87 -16.15
CA ILE A 137 -9.75 7.59 -14.98
C ILE A 137 -8.99 8.06 -13.75
N ALA A 138 -9.66 8.84 -12.89
CA ALA A 138 -9.19 9.15 -11.56
C ALA A 138 -10.21 8.66 -10.54
N TYR A 139 -9.76 7.84 -9.58
CA TYR A 139 -10.54 7.45 -8.43
C TYR A 139 -9.81 7.88 -7.17
N GLU A 140 -10.56 8.50 -6.26
CA GLU A 140 -10.06 8.96 -4.98
C GLU A 140 -11.01 8.48 -3.88
N ALA A 141 -10.47 7.94 -2.81
CA ALA A 141 -11.24 7.49 -1.65
C ALA A 141 -10.63 8.02 -0.36
N THR A 142 -11.49 8.47 0.54
CA THR A 142 -11.14 8.76 1.94
C THR A 142 -11.78 7.71 2.82
N GLN A 143 -11.04 7.19 3.79
CA GLN A 143 -11.52 6.08 4.63
C GLN A 143 -10.93 6.09 6.02
N VAL A 144 -11.57 5.32 6.89
CA VAL A 144 -11.03 4.93 8.19
C VAL A 144 -10.59 3.48 8.13
N ASN A 145 -9.39 3.21 8.66
CA ASN A 145 -8.77 1.91 8.75
C ASN A 145 -8.74 1.42 10.19
N PHE A 146 -9.08 0.16 10.41
CA PHE A 146 -8.84 -0.54 11.66
C PHE A 146 -7.89 -1.70 11.40
N GLY A 147 -6.86 -1.85 12.22
CA GLY A 147 -5.89 -2.92 12.08
C GLY A 147 -5.57 -3.62 13.39
N LEU A 148 -5.15 -4.88 13.28
CA LEU A 148 -4.58 -5.67 14.36
C LEU A 148 -3.22 -6.18 13.92
N GLY A 149 -2.24 -6.07 14.82
CA GLY A 149 -0.87 -6.37 14.47
C GLY A 149 0.04 -6.61 15.67
N ASN A 150 1.29 -6.91 15.34
CA ASN A 150 2.39 -6.98 16.28
C ASN A 150 3.53 -6.09 15.78
N GLU A 151 4.25 -5.48 16.70
CA GLU A 151 5.46 -4.71 16.41
C GLU A 151 6.53 -4.98 17.47
N TRP A 152 7.73 -5.23 16.99
CA TRP A 152 8.90 -5.51 17.80
C TRP A 152 9.90 -4.39 17.57
N THR A 153 10.21 -3.65 18.64
CA THR A 153 11.23 -2.61 18.65
C THR A 153 12.47 -3.13 19.35
N PHE A 154 13.58 -3.06 18.65
CA PHE A 154 14.88 -3.52 19.10
C PHE A 154 15.62 -2.39 19.84
N ASP A 155 16.51 -2.76 20.74
CA ASP A 155 17.36 -1.87 21.54
C ASP A 155 18.26 -0.98 20.67
N PHE A 156 18.71 -1.49 19.53
CA PHE A 156 19.50 -0.74 18.53
C PHE A 156 18.67 0.16 17.61
N GLY A 157 17.39 0.39 17.92
CA GLY A 157 16.55 1.39 17.23
C GLY A 157 15.67 0.84 16.11
N MET A 158 15.98 -0.34 15.54
CA MET A 158 15.13 -0.92 14.49
C MET A 158 13.74 -1.30 15.03
N TYR A 159 12.72 -1.24 14.18
CA TYR A 159 11.45 -1.90 14.43
C TYR A 159 11.00 -2.75 13.24
N ILE A 160 10.31 -3.85 13.55
CA ILE A 160 9.62 -4.69 12.57
C ILE A 160 8.17 -4.81 13.03
N GLY A 161 7.23 -4.56 12.13
CA GLY A 161 5.80 -4.68 12.37
C GLY A 161 5.11 -5.59 11.36
N ALA A 162 4.04 -6.25 11.79
CA ALA A 162 3.14 -6.99 10.93
C ALA A 162 1.69 -6.72 11.35
N ASP A 163 0.94 -6.05 10.48
CA ASP A 163 -0.51 -5.92 10.60
C ASP A 163 -1.14 -7.09 9.86
N TRP A 164 -1.54 -8.11 10.61
CA TRP A 164 -2.09 -9.34 10.05
C TRP A 164 -3.53 -9.16 9.57
N LEU A 165 -4.25 -8.19 10.14
CA LEU A 165 -5.56 -7.75 9.68
C LEU A 165 -5.57 -6.22 9.55
N MET A 166 -6.06 -5.72 8.42
CA MET A 166 -6.42 -4.32 8.25
C MET A 166 -7.71 -4.23 7.43
N THR A 167 -8.76 -3.68 8.02
CA THR A 167 -10.03 -3.42 7.34
C THR A 167 -10.24 -1.93 7.21
N GLY A 168 -10.91 -1.51 6.14
CA GLY A 168 -11.18 -0.11 5.83
C GLY A 168 -12.65 0.10 5.54
N SER A 169 -13.21 1.19 6.04
CA SER A 169 -14.54 1.68 5.68
C SER A 169 -14.43 3.03 4.99
N LYS A 170 -14.90 3.11 3.74
CA LYS A 170 -14.91 4.34 2.96
C LYS A 170 -15.83 5.37 3.62
N LEU A 171 -15.32 6.58 3.84
CA LEU A 171 -16.09 7.73 4.29
C LEU A 171 -16.62 8.53 3.09
N SER A 172 -15.82 8.65 2.05
CA SER A 172 -16.19 9.27 0.79
C SER A 172 -15.36 8.72 -0.35
N ASP A 173 -15.89 8.80 -1.55
CA ASP A 173 -15.17 8.54 -2.79
C ASP A 173 -15.61 9.50 -3.89
N SER A 174 -14.74 9.66 -4.88
CA SER A 174 -15.03 10.37 -6.11
C SER A 174 -14.42 9.63 -7.27
N TYR A 175 -15.15 9.61 -8.38
CA TYR A 175 -14.73 8.99 -9.62
C TYR A 175 -14.87 10.01 -10.75
N THR A 176 -13.84 10.11 -11.58
CA THR A 176 -13.83 10.96 -12.76
C THR A 176 -13.29 10.18 -13.94
N ALA A 177 -14.06 10.10 -15.02
CA ALA A 177 -13.61 9.64 -16.33
C ALA A 177 -13.54 10.84 -17.28
N THR A 178 -12.38 11.05 -17.90
CA THR A 178 -12.14 12.12 -18.88
C THR A 178 -11.85 11.49 -20.23
N LEU A 179 -12.68 11.78 -21.23
CA LEU A 179 -12.45 11.28 -22.59
C LEU A 179 -11.11 11.80 -23.14
N VAL A 180 -10.26 10.88 -23.59
CA VAL A 180 -8.98 11.18 -24.24
C VAL A 180 -9.10 11.04 -25.75
N SER A 181 -9.75 9.97 -26.23
CA SER A 181 -9.92 9.73 -27.66
C SER A 181 -11.18 8.92 -28.00
N GLY A 182 -11.67 9.12 -29.24
CA GLY A 182 -12.90 8.51 -29.76
C GLY A 182 -14.13 9.41 -29.58
N THR A 183 -15.33 8.83 -29.67
CA THR A 183 -16.61 9.55 -29.48
C THR A 183 -17.30 9.02 -28.23
N GLU A 184 -17.44 9.85 -27.19
CA GLU A 184 -18.13 9.45 -25.96
C GLU A 184 -19.57 9.02 -26.25
N THR A 185 -19.93 7.83 -25.77
CA THR A 185 -21.30 7.31 -25.78
C THR A 185 -21.72 6.99 -24.35
N THR A 186 -23.04 6.93 -24.10
CA THR A 186 -23.54 6.50 -22.78
C THR A 186 -23.03 5.10 -22.41
N ALA A 187 -22.84 4.21 -23.39
CA ALA A 187 -22.32 2.87 -23.17
C ALA A 187 -20.84 2.89 -22.75
N SER A 188 -19.97 3.61 -23.46
CA SER A 188 -18.54 3.65 -23.13
C SER A 188 -18.26 4.32 -21.79
N LYS A 189 -19.02 5.36 -21.46
CA LYS A 189 -18.94 6.00 -20.15
C LYS A 189 -19.37 5.06 -19.01
N ASN A 190 -20.54 4.42 -19.15
CA ASN A 190 -21.04 3.47 -18.16
C ASN A 190 -20.13 2.26 -17.98
N TRP A 191 -19.47 1.80 -19.05
CA TRP A 191 -18.50 0.71 -18.98
C TRP A 191 -17.31 1.07 -18.09
N VAL A 192 -16.73 2.23 -18.34
CA VAL A 192 -15.56 2.72 -17.61
C VAL A 192 -15.91 3.05 -16.16
N GLU A 193 -17.12 3.57 -15.90
CA GLU A 193 -17.68 3.77 -14.56
C GLU A 193 -18.05 2.46 -13.84
N GLY A 194 -18.41 1.40 -14.58
CA GLY A 194 -18.78 0.08 -14.03
C GLY A 194 -17.60 -0.85 -13.75
N ASP A 195 -16.47 -0.66 -14.45
CA ASP A 195 -15.22 -1.42 -14.27
C ASP A 195 -14.42 -0.98 -13.01
N THR A 196 -15.07 -0.26 -12.08
CA THR A 196 -14.48 0.14 -10.80
C THR A 196 -14.37 -0.99 -9.79
N SER A 197 -14.92 -2.17 -10.08
CA SER A 197 -14.76 -3.38 -9.25
C SER A 197 -13.29 -3.82 -9.08
N SER A 198 -12.41 -3.40 -10.00
CA SER A 198 -10.96 -3.61 -9.96
C SER A 198 -10.21 -2.53 -9.15
N ILE A 199 -10.86 -1.39 -8.89
CA ILE A 199 -10.37 -0.29 -8.05
C ILE A 199 -10.71 -0.65 -6.59
N GLY A 200 -10.09 -1.76 -6.16
CA GLY A 200 -10.46 -2.51 -4.98
C GLY A 200 -10.50 -1.69 -3.71
N ALA A 201 -11.50 -1.99 -2.88
CA ALA A 201 -11.61 -1.55 -1.51
C ALA A 201 -10.24 -1.63 -0.80
N ALA A 202 -9.91 -0.57 -0.08
CA ALA A 202 -8.68 -0.41 0.66
C ALA A 202 -8.76 -1.13 2.02
N GLY A 203 -9.04 -2.43 1.97
CA GLY A 203 -8.74 -3.37 3.03
C GLY A 203 -7.48 -4.15 2.64
N GLY A 204 -6.80 -4.70 3.63
CA GLY A 204 -5.62 -5.50 3.38
C GLY A 204 -5.29 -6.45 4.51
N VAL A 205 -4.44 -7.42 4.20
CA VAL A 205 -3.92 -8.37 5.18
C VAL A 205 -2.40 -8.42 5.05
N ALA A 206 -1.73 -8.86 6.10
CA ALA A 206 -0.28 -9.06 6.09
C ALA A 206 0.52 -7.85 5.56
N ILE A 207 0.36 -6.70 6.22
CA ILE A 207 1.16 -5.50 5.94
C ILE A 207 2.39 -5.52 6.84
N PHE A 208 3.56 -5.72 6.24
CA PHE A 208 4.84 -5.74 6.90
C PHE A 208 5.46 -4.35 6.88
N ARG A 209 5.93 -3.93 8.05
CA ARG A 209 6.59 -2.64 8.28
C ARG A 209 7.98 -2.87 8.80
N ILE A 210 8.91 -2.03 8.36
CA ILE A 210 10.27 -2.01 8.88
C ILE A 210 10.78 -0.58 8.89
N GLY A 211 11.55 -0.23 9.91
CA GLY A 211 12.15 1.08 10.02
C GLY A 211 13.13 1.19 11.19
N PHE A 212 13.60 2.41 11.43
CA PHE A 212 14.53 2.75 12.50
C PHE A 212 14.02 3.97 13.27
N GLY A 213 14.14 3.90 14.58
CA GLY A 213 13.89 5.00 15.51
C GLY A 213 15.17 5.55 16.12
N PHE A 214 15.08 6.82 16.54
CA PHE A 214 16.14 7.62 17.13
C PHE A 214 15.67 8.22 18.46
#